data_AF-A0A926UCW8-F1
#
_entry.id   AF-A0A926UCW8-F1
#
_cell.length_a   1.000
_cell.length_b   1.000
_cell.length_c   1.000
_cell.angle_alpha   90.00
_cell.angle_beta   90.00
_cell.angle_gamma   90.00
#
_symmetry.space_group_name_H-M   'P 1'
#
loop_
_entity.id
_entity.type
_entity.pdbx_description
1 polymer ?
#
loop_
_entity_poly.entity_id
_entity_poly.type
_entity_poly.pdbx_seq_one_letter_code
_entity_poly.pdbx_strand_id
1 'polypeptide(L)'
;MMIWTPQEMIGRRVWLEIEDPPRRVQAEIEQPTSPPWFFARFLEPTRTGTGLWMSLREVELALLDAEVLEEDELEPTEALDDFDFDELTPPRYTHGNYNY
;
A
#
# COMPACT_ATOMS: atom_id res chain seq x y z
N MET A 1 1.77 18.55 12.65
CA MET A 1 2.65 17.37 12.71
C MET A 1 2.07 16.48 13.79
N MET A 2 1.46 15.36 13.41
CA MET A 2 1.01 14.37 14.39
C MET A 2 2.26 13.73 14.98
N ILE A 3 2.41 13.82 16.30
CA ILE A 3 3.48 13.15 17.03
C ILE A 3 2.80 11.98 17.71
N TRP A 4 3.01 10.77 17.20
CA TRP A 4 2.52 9.57 17.85
C TRP A 4 3.42 9.24 19.05
N THR A 5 2.80 8.88 20.17
CA THR A 5 3.57 8.30 21.28
C THR A 5 4.00 6.88 20.91
N PRO A 6 5.14 6.39 21.45
CA PRO A 6 5.57 5.00 21.24
C PRO A 6 4.48 3.96 21.50
N GLN A 7 3.63 4.20 22.50
CA GLN A 7 2.55 3.31 22.87
C GLN A 7 1.42 3.26 21.83
N GLU A 8 1.15 4.37 21.14
CA GLU A 8 0.11 4.44 20.10
C GLU A 8 0.50 3.72 18.80
N MET A 9 1.81 3.49 18.60
CA MET A 9 2.33 2.78 17.44
C MET A 9 2.27 1.25 17.60
N ILE A 10 2.33 0.76 18.84
CA ILE A 10 2.35 -0.68 19.11
C ILE A 10 1.00 -1.30 18.72
N GLY A 11 1.03 -2.42 18.00
CA GLY A 11 -0.14 -3.13 17.51
C GLY A 11 -0.68 -2.59 16.18
N ARG A 12 -0.17 -1.46 15.68
CA ARG A 12 -0.53 -0.96 14.36
C ARG A 12 0.10 -1.80 13.26
N ARG A 13 -0.59 -1.85 12.11
CA ARG A 13 -0.15 -2.59 10.93
C ARG A 13 0.31 -1.61 9.87
N VAL A 14 1.44 -1.92 9.24
CA VAL A 14 2.04 -1.12 8.17
C VAL A 14 2.43 -2.02 7.00
N TRP A 15 2.39 -1.48 5.79
CA TRP A 15 3.01 -2.11 4.63
C TRP A 15 4.49 -1.76 4.58
N LEU A 16 5.34 -2.78 4.52
CA LEU A 16 6.79 -2.64 4.34
C LEU A 16 7.23 -3.25 3.01
N GLU A 17 8.17 -2.58 2.35
CA GLU A 17 8.80 -3.08 1.13
C GLU A 17 10.06 -3.88 1.49
N ILE A 18 10.10 -5.15 1.11
CA ILE A 18 11.29 -5.99 1.23
C ILE A 18 11.96 -6.11 -0.13
N GLU A 19 13.28 -6.11 -0.20
CA GLU A 19 14.02 -6.05 -1.48
C GLU A 19 14.27 -7.41 -2.14
N ASP A 20 14.20 -8.54 -1.41
CA ASP A 20 14.59 -9.87 -1.93
C ASP A 20 13.63 -11.01 -1.49
N PRO A 21 12.66 -11.44 -2.32
CA PRO A 21 12.21 -10.80 -3.57
C PRO A 21 11.46 -9.48 -3.31
N PRO A 22 11.48 -8.52 -4.26
CA PRO A 22 10.80 -7.23 -4.11
C PRO A 22 9.29 -7.43 -3.95
N ARG A 23 8.77 -7.19 -2.76
CA ARG A 23 7.32 -7.24 -2.48
C ARG A 23 6.94 -6.38 -1.29
N ARG A 24 5.67 -5.98 -1.24
CA ARG A 24 5.05 -5.40 -0.05
C ARG A 24 4.56 -6.51 0.87
N VAL A 25 4.87 -6.40 2.16
CA VAL A 25 4.43 -7.31 3.21
C VAL A 25 3.78 -6.52 4.32
N GLN A 26 2.73 -7.08 4.93
CA GLN A 26 2.15 -6.48 6.13
C GLN A 26 3.01 -6.84 7.34
N ALA A 27 3.27 -5.84 8.18
CA ALA A 27 3.96 -6.02 9.44
C ALA A 27 3.19 -5.36 10.58
N GLU A 28 3.19 -6.01 11.74
CA GLU A 28 2.64 -5.49 12.98
C GLU A 28 3.79 -4.91 13.82
N ILE A 29 3.62 -3.68 14.30
CA ILE A 29 4.63 -3.00 15.10
C ILE A 29 4.56 -3.51 16.55
N GLU A 30 5.66 -4.07 17.03
CA GLU A 30 5.83 -4.55 18.40
C GLU A 30 6.98 -3.80 19.10
N GLN A 31 6.95 -3.76 20.43
CA GLN A 31 8.05 -3.22 21.24
C GLN A 31 8.52 -4.27 22.25
N PRO A 32 9.28 -5.29 21.80
CA PRO A 32 9.75 -6.36 22.68
C PRO A 32 10.79 -5.89 23.70
N THR A 33 11.45 -4.75 23.46
CA THR A 33 12.45 -4.13 24.33
C THR A 33 12.07 -2.69 24.63
N SER A 34 12.53 -2.12 25.74
CA SER A 34 12.30 -0.69 26.05
C SER A 34 12.75 0.23 24.89
N PRO A 35 12.12 1.42 24.72
CA PRO A 35 12.42 2.38 23.64
C PRO A 35 13.93 2.65 23.47
N PRO A 36 14.43 2.96 22.26
CA PRO A 36 13.74 3.56 21.11
C PRO A 36 13.46 2.62 19.93
N TRP A 37 13.64 1.32 20.12
CA TRP A 37 13.56 0.33 19.05
C TRP A 37 12.19 -0.32 19.00
N PHE A 38 11.71 -0.52 17.78
CA PHE A 38 10.49 -1.26 17.47
C PHE A 38 10.85 -2.43 16.57
N PHE A 39 10.03 -3.47 16.65
CA PHE A 39 10.14 -4.64 15.80
C PHE A 39 8.90 -4.74 14.94
N ALA A 40 9.04 -4.59 13.63
CA ALA A 40 7.97 -4.79 12.68
C ALA A 40 7.91 -6.27 12.32
N ARG A 41 7.01 -7.01 12.98
CA ARG A 41 6.84 -8.45 12.79
C ARG A 41 6.01 -8.71 11.54
N PHE A 42 6.56 -9.41 10.56
CA PHE A 42 5.83 -9.75 9.35
C PHE A 42 4.67 -10.69 9.68
N LEU A 43 3.47 -10.37 9.16
CA LEU A 43 2.28 -11.21 9.32
C LEU A 43 2.35 -12.43 8.39
N GLU A 44 3.03 -12.28 7.26
CA GLU A 44 3.27 -13.36 6.31
C GLU A 44 4.73 -13.86 6.40
N PRO A 45 4.97 -15.17 6.26
CA PRO A 45 6.33 -15.70 6.25
C PRO A 45 7.11 -15.12 5.07
N THR A 46 8.30 -14.58 5.39
CA THR A 46 9.25 -14.07 4.39
C THR A 46 10.53 -14.87 4.42
N ARG A 47 11.23 -14.93 3.29
CA ARG A 47 12.59 -15.52 3.23
C ARG A 47 13.61 -14.68 3.99
N THR A 48 13.35 -13.38 4.08
CA THR A 48 14.20 -12.37 4.74
C THR A 48 14.16 -12.48 6.26
N GLY A 49 13.14 -13.13 6.82
CA GLY A 49 13.02 -13.40 8.25
C GLY A 49 11.59 -13.25 8.77
N THR A 50 11.48 -13.05 10.08
CA THR A 50 10.21 -12.88 10.81
C THR A 50 9.81 -11.42 11.00
N GLY A 51 10.70 -10.48 10.69
CA GLY A 51 10.45 -9.05 10.84
C GLY A 51 11.70 -8.21 10.63
N LEU A 52 11.57 -6.90 10.85
CA LEU A 52 12.65 -5.93 10.74
C LEU A 52 12.69 -5.04 11.99
N TRP A 53 13.89 -4.69 12.44
CA TRP A 53 14.06 -3.68 13.48
C TRP A 53 13.95 -2.28 12.87
N MET A 54 13.13 -1.43 13.48
CA MET A 54 12.86 -0.07 13.04
C MET A 54 13.08 0.90 14.21
N SER A 55 13.62 2.08 13.90
CA SER A 55 13.65 3.21 14.83
C SER A 55 12.27 3.87 14.93
N LEU A 56 12.06 4.66 15.99
CA LEU A 56 10.85 5.48 16.16
C LEU A 56 10.50 6.27 14.89
N ARG A 57 11.50 6.94 14.28
CA ARG A 57 11.29 7.77 13.10
C ARG A 57 10.85 6.96 11.88
N GLU A 58 11.39 5.76 11.71
CA GLU A 58 11.00 4.88 10.61
C GLU A 58 9.57 4.38 10.78
N VAL A 59 9.15 4.09 12.02
CA VAL A 59 7.76 3.73 12.32
C VAL A 59 6.82 4.91 12.10
N GLU A 60 7.17 6.11 12.55
CA GLU A 60 6.40 7.33 12.28
C GLU A 60 6.18 7.56 10.79
N LEU A 61 7.23 7.39 9.98
CA LEU A 61 7.13 7.53 8.53
C LEU A 61 6.27 6.41 7.91
N ALA A 62 6.44 5.17 8.35
CA ALA A 62 5.66 4.04 7.84
C ALA A 62 4.16 4.16 8.18
N LEU A 63 3.82 4.66 9.37
CA LEU A 63 2.43 4.93 9.74
C LEU A 63 1.84 6.10 8.95
N LEU A 64 2.63 7.11 8.63
CA LEU A 64 2.16 8.24 7.83
C LEU A 64 1.92 7.85 6.36
N ASP A 65 2.77 7.00 5.80
CA ASP A 65 2.79 6.69 4.36
C ASP A 65 1.96 5.44 4.00
N ALA A 66 1.94 4.43 4.89
CA ALA A 66 1.55 3.08 4.53
C ALA A 66 0.84 2.33 5.66
N GLU A 67 0.13 3.06 6.54
CA GLU A 67 -0.74 2.47 7.54
C GLU A 67 -1.82 1.59 6.88
N VAL A 68 -1.98 0.37 7.40
CA VAL A 68 -3.04 -0.54 6.98
C VAL A 68 -4.32 -0.12 7.68
N LEU A 69 -5.16 0.65 6.98
CA LEU A 69 -6.49 1.02 7.45
C LEU A 69 -7.40 -0.21 7.47
N GLU A 70 -8.17 -0.40 8.54
CA GLU A 70 -9.17 -1.46 8.59
C GLU A 70 -10.33 -1.13 7.63
N GLU A 71 -11.03 -2.13 7.08
CA GLU A 71 -12.05 -1.94 6.01
C GLU A 71 -13.17 -0.94 6.38
N ASP A 72 -13.37 -0.65 7.67
CA ASP A 72 -14.31 0.36 8.18
C ASP A 72 -13.84 1.83 8.01
N GLU A 73 -12.55 2.05 7.73
CA GLU A 73 -11.95 3.39 7.57
C GLU A 73 -11.71 3.79 6.11
N LEU A 74 -11.99 2.88 5.16
CA LEU A 74 -12.05 3.22 3.75
C LEU A 74 -13.34 3.99 3.50
N GLU A 75 -13.28 5.32 3.62
CA GLU A 75 -14.29 6.18 2.99
C GLU A 75 -14.41 5.71 1.54
N PRO A 76 -15.61 5.32 1.08
CA PRO A 76 -15.79 4.81 -0.27
C PRO A 76 -15.27 5.88 -1.21
N THR A 77 -14.10 5.65 -1.81
CA THR A 77 -13.58 6.52 -2.83
C THR A 77 -14.59 6.42 -3.96
N GLU A 78 -15.37 7.48 -4.14
CA GLU A 78 -16.33 7.59 -5.23
C GLU A 78 -15.59 7.18 -6.49
N ALA A 79 -15.98 6.04 -7.05
CA ALA A 79 -15.48 5.58 -8.33
C ALA A 79 -15.65 6.75 -9.30
N LEU A 80 -14.55 7.28 -9.82
CA LEU A 80 -14.57 8.19 -10.97
C LEU A 80 -15.01 7.35 -12.19
N ASP A 81 -16.30 7.03 -12.23
CA ASP A 81 -17.02 6.41 -13.32
C ASP A 81 -17.43 7.51 -14.30
N ASP A 82 -16.42 8.08 -14.98
CA ASP A 82 -16.65 8.97 -16.13
C ASP A 82 -15.56 8.78 -17.19
N PHE A 83 -15.15 7.53 -17.42
CA PHE A 83 -14.39 7.17 -18.61
C PHE A 83 -15.37 6.80 -19.71
N ASP A 84 -15.88 7.83 -20.39
CA ASP A 84 -16.76 7.72 -21.55
C ASP A 84 -16.00 7.02 -22.71
N PHE A 85 -16.10 5.70 -22.76
CA PHE A 85 -15.46 4.82 -23.75
C PHE A 85 -16.41 4.53 -24.92
N ASP A 86 -17.11 5.54 -25.46
CA ASP A 86 -18.02 5.31 -26.59
C ASP A 86 -18.01 6.42 -27.66
N GLU A 87 -16.86 6.87 -28.16
CA GLU A 87 -16.83 7.54 -29.48
C GLU A 87 -15.46 7.52 -30.21
N LEU A 88 -14.87 6.35 -30.42
CA LEU A 88 -13.77 6.19 -31.39
C LEU A 88 -14.05 5.05 -32.36
N THR A 89 -15.22 5.05 -33.01
CA THR A 89 -15.40 4.32 -34.26
C THR A 89 -14.61 5.02 -35.37
N PRO A 90 -13.58 4.41 -35.97
CA PRO A 90 -12.94 4.99 -37.15
C PRO A 90 -13.95 5.03 -38.31
N PRO A 91 -13.86 6.03 -39.21
CA PRO A 91 -14.77 6.12 -40.35
C PRO A 91 -14.64 4.87 -41.21
N ARG A 92 -15.78 4.22 -41.49
CA ARG A 92 -15.88 3.14 -42.47
C ARG A 92 -15.47 3.69 -43.84
N TYR A 93 -14.28 3.31 -44.31
CA TYR A 93 -13.88 3.49 -45.69
C TYR A 93 -14.87 2.71 -46.58
N THR A 94 -15.72 3.41 -47.32
CA THR A 94 -16.51 2.83 -48.40
C THR A 94 -15.56 2.49 -49.55
N HIS A 95 -15.22 1.20 -49.65
CA HIS A 95 -14.46 0.68 -50.78
C HIS A 95 -15.27 0.89 -52.06
N GLY A 96 -14.70 1.64 -53.00
CA GLY A 96 -15.29 1.88 -54.32
C GLY A 96 -15.52 0.57 -55.06
N ASN A 97 -16.73 0.40 -55.59
CA ASN A 97 -17.00 -0.60 -56.60
C ASN A 97 -16.55 -0.03 -57.94
N TYR A 98 -15.32 -0.37 -58.35
CA TYR A 98 -14.99 -0.43 -59.76
C TYR A 98 -15.52 -1.76 -60.29
N ASN A 99 -16.35 -1.72 -61.33
CA ASN A 99 -16.30 -2.74 -62.36
C ASN A 99 -16.78 -2.18 -63.70
N TYR A 100 -16.01 -2.59 -64.72
CA TYR A 100 -16.10 -2.32 -66.15
C TYR A 100 -17.42 -2.75 -66.77
#